data_AF-A0A193SIR6-F1
#
_entry.id   AF-A0A193SIR6-F1
#
_cell.length_a   1.000
_cell.length_b   1.000
_cell.length_c   1.000
_cell.angle_alpha   90.00
_cell.angle_beta   90.00
_cell.angle_gamma   90.00
#
_symmetry.space_group_name_H-M   'P 1'
#
loop_
_entity.id
_entity.type
_entity.pdbx_description
1 polymer ?
#
loop_
_entity_poly.entity_id
_entity_poly.type
_entity_poly.pdbx_seq_one_letter_code
_entity_poly.pdbx_strand_id
1 'polypeptide(L)'
;MPYTLRDGASVVKKGVMDKTGAIDVDHHPTTSNYTLELANGVSYDIPVGGQYQGEQSNAEFANSGFHRHSNQTGSTNSRAGTESKFRALYTSLNNPESESET
;
A
#
# COMPACT_ATOMS: atom_id res chain seq x y z
N MET A 1 9.01 14.49 7.55
CA MET A 1 9.58 13.19 7.97
C MET A 1 10.62 12.72 6.95
N PRO A 2 11.90 12.47 7.32
CA PRO A 2 12.89 11.99 6.35
C PRO A 2 12.57 10.60 5.83
N TYR A 3 12.81 10.36 4.54
CA TYR A 3 12.52 9.09 3.86
C TYR A 3 13.54 8.73 2.78
N THR A 4 13.63 7.44 2.48
CA THR A 4 14.33 6.85 1.32
C THR A 4 13.35 5.97 0.55
N LEU A 5 13.22 6.20 -0.75
CA LEU A 5 12.44 5.40 -1.66
C LEU A 5 13.37 4.54 -2.52
N ARG A 6 13.09 3.25 -2.63
CA ARG A 6 13.90 2.26 -3.34
C ARG A 6 13.09 1.49 -4.37
N ASP A 7 13.74 1.08 -5.46
CA ASP A 7 13.30 0.04 -6.39
C ASP A 7 14.27 -1.13 -6.26
N GLY A 8 13.86 -2.14 -5.50
CA GLY A 8 14.74 -3.23 -5.06
C GLY A 8 15.97 -2.69 -4.30
N ALA A 9 17.15 -2.91 -4.85
CA ALA A 9 18.40 -2.45 -4.24
C ALA A 9 18.73 -0.98 -4.53
N SER A 10 18.12 -0.39 -5.55
CA SER A 10 18.45 0.96 -6.05
C SER A 10 17.69 2.03 -5.29
N VAL A 11 18.38 3.12 -4.92
CA VAL A 11 17.73 4.30 -4.35
C VAL A 11 17.15 5.14 -5.49
N VAL A 12 15.83 5.33 -5.47
CA VAL A 12 15.08 6.12 -6.44
C VAL A 12 15.02 7.58 -6.00
N LYS A 13 14.70 7.82 -4.72
CA LYS A 13 14.54 9.18 -4.18
C LYS A 13 14.85 9.23 -2.69
N LYS A 14 15.35 10.35 -2.20
CA LYS A 14 15.50 10.67 -0.77
C LYS A 14 14.99 12.07 -0.52
N GLY A 15 14.41 12.31 0.65
CA GLY A 15 13.90 13.63 0.98
C GLY A 15 13.31 13.72 2.37
N VAL A 16 12.65 14.84 2.64
CA VAL A 16 11.87 15.06 3.84
C VAL A 16 10.43 15.32 3.41
N MET A 17 9.54 14.41 3.80
CA MET A 17 8.11 14.50 3.57
C MET A 17 7.54 15.72 4.32
N ASP A 18 6.69 16.47 3.63
CA ASP A 18 6.00 17.64 4.19
C ASP A 18 4.76 17.23 4.99
N LYS A 19 3.91 18.22 5.32
CA LYS A 19 2.70 18.02 6.14
C LYS A 19 1.61 17.22 5.43
N THR A 20 1.63 17.17 4.09
CA THR A 20 0.62 16.48 3.28
C THR A 20 0.85 14.97 3.25
N GLY A 21 2.09 14.54 3.48
CA GLY A 21 2.47 13.14 3.35
C GLY A 21 2.74 12.71 1.90
N ALA A 22 2.58 13.59 0.91
CA ALA A 22 2.76 13.27 -0.49
C ALA A 22 4.24 13.13 -0.87
N ILE A 23 4.53 12.17 -1.76
CA ILE A 23 5.84 11.99 -2.37
C ILE A 23 5.64 11.86 -3.88
N ASP A 24 6.11 12.85 -4.64
CA ASP A 24 6.17 12.73 -6.10
C ASP A 24 7.28 11.77 -6.50
N VAL A 25 6.96 10.83 -7.40
CA VAL A 25 7.88 9.82 -7.91
C VAL A 25 7.83 9.84 -9.43
N ASP A 26 8.99 9.99 -10.07
CA ASP A 26 9.10 9.75 -11.50
C ASP A 26 9.16 8.24 -11.72
N HIS A 27 8.05 7.67 -12.21
CA HIS A 27 7.87 6.22 -12.26
C HIS A 27 8.51 5.62 -13.52
N HIS A 28 9.42 4.66 -13.32
CA HIS A 28 10.00 3.91 -14.42
C HIS A 28 9.10 2.72 -14.80
N PRO A 29 8.72 2.52 -16.08
CA PRO A 29 7.78 1.48 -16.50
C PRO A 29 8.16 0.04 -16.15
N THR A 30 9.44 -0.22 -15.90
CA THR A 30 9.95 -1.54 -15.51
C THR A 30 9.94 -1.78 -13.99
N THR A 31 9.66 -0.75 -13.19
CA THR A 31 9.60 -0.86 -11.74
C THR A 31 8.29 -1.51 -11.32
N SER A 32 8.39 -2.66 -10.65
CA SER A 32 7.20 -3.43 -10.22
C SER A 32 6.83 -3.19 -8.76
N ASN A 33 7.78 -2.73 -7.94
CA ASN A 33 7.58 -2.48 -6.52
C ASN A 33 8.52 -1.36 -6.03
N TYR A 34 8.02 -0.50 -5.15
CA TYR A 34 8.83 0.43 -4.38
C TYR A 34 8.85 0.08 -2.89
N THR A 35 9.99 0.26 -2.23
CA THR A 35 10.08 0.22 -0.77
C THR A 35 10.34 1.63 -0.25
N LEU A 36 9.43 2.11 0.61
CA LEU A 36 9.55 3.40 1.30
C LEU A 36 10.04 3.19 2.73
N GLU A 37 11.28 3.59 2.99
CA GLU A 37 11.92 3.55 4.30
C GLU A 37 11.84 4.92 4.97
N LEU A 38 11.15 5.01 6.11
CA LEU A 38 11.07 6.21 6.92
C LEU A 38 12.18 6.20 7.99
N ALA A 39 12.71 7.38 8.34
CA ALA A 39 13.78 7.51 9.33
C ALA A 39 13.38 7.08 10.76
N ASN A 40 12.10 6.82 11.04
CA ASN A 40 11.61 6.27 12.30
C ASN A 40 11.68 4.72 12.33
N GLY A 41 12.21 4.09 11.28
CA GLY A 41 12.36 2.65 11.17
C GLY A 41 11.17 1.93 10.54
N VAL A 42 10.10 2.65 10.17
CA VAL A 42 8.95 2.06 9.47
C VAL A 42 9.26 1.91 7.98
N SER A 43 8.94 0.75 7.41
CA SER A 43 9.09 0.47 5.99
C SER A 43 7.76 0.04 5.38
N TYR A 44 7.47 0.51 4.16
CA TYR A 44 6.27 0.15 3.40
C TYR A 44 6.64 -0.35 2.01
N ASP A 45 6.04 -1.47 1.61
CA ASP A 45 6.15 -1.99 0.24
C ASP A 45 4.94 -1.56 -0.59
N ILE A 46 5.21 -0.91 -1.72
CA ILE A 46 4.24 -0.25 -2.61
C ILE A 46 4.32 -0.93 -3.98
N PRO A 47 3.43 -1.89 -4.29
CA PRO A 47 3.38 -2.51 -5.61
C PRO A 47 2.90 -1.50 -6.67
N VAL A 48 3.59 -1.42 -7.81
CA VAL A 48 3.28 -0.49 -8.92
C VAL A 48 2.94 -1.20 -10.24
N GLY A 49 3.38 -2.44 -10.44
CA GLY A 49 2.87 -3.28 -11.54
C GLY A 49 1.46 -3.80 -11.21
N GLY A 50 0.77 -4.41 -12.18
CA GLY A 50 -0.55 -5.09 -12.05
C GLY A 50 -0.60 -6.28 -11.07
N GLN A 51 0.08 -6.14 -9.93
CA GLN A 51 0.31 -7.05 -8.83
C GLN A 51 -0.85 -7.04 -7.82
N TYR A 52 -1.91 -6.27 -8.04
CA TYR A 52 -3.23 -6.70 -7.63
C TYR A 52 -3.68 -7.83 -8.58
N GLN A 53 -2.92 -8.93 -8.60
CA GLN A 53 -3.29 -10.11 -9.37
C GLN A 53 -4.64 -10.60 -8.85
N GLY A 54 -5.65 -10.61 -9.72
CA GLY A 54 -7.04 -10.94 -9.37
C GLY A 54 -8.05 -9.92 -9.91
N GLU A 55 -9.03 -9.58 -9.09
CA GLU A 55 -10.16 -8.71 -9.44
C GLU A 55 -9.75 -7.23 -9.55
N GLN A 56 -10.25 -6.56 -10.59
CA GLN A 56 -10.01 -5.12 -10.84
C GLN A 56 -10.38 -4.23 -9.65
N SER A 57 -11.42 -4.59 -8.90
CA SER A 57 -11.85 -3.89 -7.68
C SER A 57 -10.77 -3.87 -6.59
N ASN A 58 -9.88 -4.87 -6.53
CA ASN A 58 -8.78 -4.88 -5.57
C ASN A 58 -7.75 -3.78 -5.86
N ALA A 59 -7.55 -3.42 -7.13
CA ALA A 59 -6.70 -2.30 -7.51
C ALA A 59 -7.31 -0.96 -7.08
N GLU A 60 -8.62 -0.80 -7.30
CA GLU A 60 -9.37 0.38 -6.85
C GLU A 60 -9.33 0.51 -5.31
N PHE A 61 -9.55 -0.58 -4.57
CA PHE A 61 -9.50 -0.57 -3.11
C PHE A 61 -8.10 -0.41 -2.53
N ALA A 62 -7.06 -0.67 -3.30
CA ALA A 62 -5.71 -0.41 -2.84
C ALA A 62 -5.29 1.04 -3.09
N ASN A 63 -5.78 1.64 -4.17
CA ASN A 63 -5.60 3.07 -4.46
C ASN A 63 -6.32 3.97 -3.43
N SER A 64 -7.31 3.47 -2.69
CA SER A 64 -7.95 4.21 -1.60
C SER A 64 -7.10 4.30 -0.32
N GLY A 65 -5.90 3.72 -0.30
CA GLY A 65 -4.91 3.91 0.76
C GLY A 65 -5.05 2.96 1.96
N PHE A 66 -5.91 1.94 1.88
CA PHE A 66 -6.05 0.93 2.93
C PHE A 66 -4.95 -0.14 2.82
N HIS A 67 -3.85 0.07 3.52
CA HIS A 67 -2.80 -0.93 3.69
C HIS A 67 -3.03 -1.72 4.99
N ARG A 68 -3.05 -3.04 4.90
CA ARG A 68 -3.12 -3.88 6.10
C ARG A 68 -1.80 -3.77 6.85
N HIS A 69 -1.86 -3.35 8.10
CA HIS A 69 -0.72 -3.48 8.99
C HIS A 69 -0.57 -4.95 9.38
N SER A 70 0.44 -5.63 8.83
CA SER A 70 0.83 -6.95 9.31
C SER A 70 1.99 -6.81 10.29
N ASN A 71 1.77 -7.16 11.56
CA ASN A 71 2.88 -7.24 12.51
C ASN A 71 3.70 -8.47 12.10
N GLN A 72 4.77 -8.27 11.33
CA GLN A 72 5.81 -9.30 11.20
C GLN A 72 6.52 -9.41 12.55
N THR A 73 6.03 -10.34 13.37
CA THR A 73 6.76 -11.22 14.32
C THR A 73 5.77 -11.78 15.35
N GLY A 74 5.50 -13.08 15.29
CA GLY A 74 5.02 -13.86 16.44
C GLY A 74 3.57 -13.68 16.94
N SER A 75 2.71 -12.90 16.28
CA SER A 75 1.30 -12.80 16.69
C SER A 75 0.44 -13.84 15.99
N THR A 76 -0.03 -14.84 16.76
CA THR A 76 -1.04 -15.82 16.33
C THR A 76 -2.43 -15.19 16.08
N ASN A 77 -2.57 -13.87 16.27
CA ASN A 77 -3.81 -13.11 16.08
C ASN A 77 -3.91 -12.41 14.72
N SER A 78 -3.05 -12.73 13.75
CA SER A 78 -3.28 -12.29 12.37
C SER A 78 -4.56 -12.97 11.85
N ARG A 79 -5.69 -12.24 11.85
CA ARG A 79 -6.96 -12.70 11.27
C ARG A 79 -6.66 -13.35 9.92
N ALA A 80 -6.99 -14.63 9.79
CA ALA A 80 -6.81 -15.36 8.54
C ALA A 80 -7.64 -14.69 7.44
N GLY A 81 -6.97 -14.16 6.41
CA GLY A 81 -7.59 -13.42 5.32
C GLY A 81 -6.52 -12.90 4.36
N THR A 82 -6.86 -12.86 3.07
CA THR A 82 -6.01 -12.26 2.03
C THR A 82 -6.06 -10.73 2.11
N GLU A 83 -5.01 -10.05 1.65
CA GLU A 83 -4.95 -8.57 1.55
C GLU A 83 -6.16 -7.99 0.81
N SER A 84 -6.63 -8.67 -0.24
CA SER A 84 -7.82 -8.29 -1.00
C SER A 84 -9.10 -8.28 -0.15
N LYS A 85 -9.30 -9.27 0.74
CA LYS A 85 -10.46 -9.34 1.64
C LYS A 85 -10.42 -8.25 2.71
N PHE A 86 -9.22 -7.90 3.19
CA PHE A 86 -9.06 -6.79 4.13
C PHE A 86 -9.51 -5.48 3.50
N ARG A 87 -9.03 -5.16 2.30
CA ARG A 87 -9.38 -3.93 1.59
C ARG A 87 -10.86 -3.86 1.25
N ALA A 88 -11.45 -4.94 0.73
CA ALA A 88 -12.87 -5.00 0.44
C ALA A 88 -13.75 -4.69 1.67
N LEU A 89 -13.40 -5.27 2.84
CA LEU A 89 -14.13 -5.05 4.08
C LEU A 89 -14.05 -3.61 4.59
N TYR A 90 -12.87 -2.98 4.51
CA TYR A 90 -12.73 -1.59 4.94
C TYR A 90 -13.39 -0.62 3.97
N THR A 91 -13.34 -0.88 2.67
CA THR A 91 -14.07 -0.08 1.69
C THR A 91 -15.58 -0.13 1.93
N SER A 92 -16.16 -1.30 2.22
CA SER A 92 -17.60 -1.41 2.48
C SER A 92 -18.03 -0.68 3.76
N LEU A 93 -17.19 -0.65 4.79
CA LEU A 93 -17.46 0.10 6.02
C LEU A 93 -17.38 1.62 5.82
N ASN A 94 -16.47 2.07 4.95
CA ASN A 94 -16.25 3.49 4.70
C ASN A 94 -17.18 4.06 3.62
N ASN A 95 -17.79 3.20 2.79
CA ASN A 95 -18.74 3.56 1.75
C ASN A 95 -20.03 2.73 1.85
N PRO A 96 -20.90 3.02 2.84
CA PRO A 96 -22.08 2.21 3.12
C PRO A 96 -23.13 2.19 2.00
N GLU A 97 -22.98 3.02 0.95
CA GLU A 97 -23.90 3.08 -0.19
C GLU A 97 -23.52 2.15 -1.36
N SER A 98 -22.51 1.27 -1.21
CA SER A 98 -22.15 0.30 -2.26
C SER A 98 -22.81 -1.08 -2.12
N GLU A 99 -23.84 -1.23 -1.29
CA GLU A 99 -24.76 -2.36 -1.43
C GLU A 99 -25.50 -2.22 -2.76
N SER A 100 -25.17 -3.10 -3.70
CA SER A 100 -25.73 -3.13 -5.04
C SER A 100 -27.26 -3.11 -5.03
N GLU A 101 -27.80 -2.09 -5.69
CA GLU A 101 -29.13 -2.05 -6.29
C GLU A 101 -29.40 -3.41 -6.99
N THR A 102 -30.51 -4.04 -6.60
CA THR A 102 -31.01 -5.33 -7.08
C THR A 102 -31.31 -5.37 -8.57
#